data_AF-A0A847AAT5-F1
#
_entry.id   AF-A0A847AAT5-F1
#
_cell.length_a   1.000
_cell.length_b   1.000
_cell.length_c   1.000
_cell.angle_alpha   90.00
_cell.angle_beta   90.00
_cell.angle_gamma   90.00
#
_symmetry.space_group_name_H-M   'P 1'
#
loop_
_entity.id
_entity.type
_entity.pdbx_description
1 polymer ?
#
loop_
_entity_poly.entity_id
_entity_poly.type
_entity_poly.pdbx_seq_one_letter_code
_entity_poly.pdbx_strand_id
1 'polypeptide(L)'
;MKFNSLGARILLVVISLLVLSVGAIGFYAVGAGSRGIGAVVNDYEISLATGMAHELVAEFNRFQGTLHALSGLVTTRFTPQMLNAEVGDVVIRQFGAQNGKFVNDIGVQSPHIRSLFIVFNPEFFGTKDVYMVGFSRKSEQDAYMYMDSVGVGAAELIDRNSPASAWFWTPLDTGNEYWGDLRKTENDGGEVLYT
;
A
#
# COMPACT_ATOMS: atom_id res chain seq x y z
N MET A 1 -48.69 58.45 34.31
CA MET A 1 -48.34 57.31 35.20
C MET A 1 -47.02 57.64 35.90
N LYS A 2 -47.03 57.91 37.20
CA LYS A 2 -45.79 58.07 37.99
C LYS A 2 -45.24 56.66 38.27
N PHE A 3 -44.25 56.21 37.52
CA PHE A 3 -43.55 54.97 37.83
C PHE A 3 -42.89 55.08 39.20
N ASN A 4 -43.15 54.10 40.07
CA ASN A 4 -42.50 53.99 41.37
C ASN A 4 -40.99 53.77 41.16
N SER A 5 -40.19 54.81 41.42
CA SER A 5 -38.75 54.84 41.15
C SER A 5 -37.97 53.75 41.91
N LEU A 6 -38.51 53.25 43.02
CA LEU A 6 -37.93 52.16 43.80
C LEU A 6 -38.06 50.81 43.10
N GLY A 7 -39.26 50.51 42.56
CA GLY A 7 -39.53 49.26 41.84
C GLY A 7 -38.72 49.16 40.54
N ALA A 8 -38.55 50.27 39.83
CA ALA A 8 -37.72 50.32 38.63
C ALA A 8 -36.22 50.06 38.92
N ARG A 9 -35.70 50.56 40.05
CA ARG A 9 -34.31 50.33 40.46
C ARG A 9 -34.04 48.88 40.85
N ILE A 10 -34.96 48.26 41.60
CA ILE A 10 -34.85 46.84 42.00
C ILE A 10 -34.89 45.95 40.75
N LEU A 11 -35.81 46.23 39.82
CA LEU A 11 -35.92 45.48 38.57
C LEU A 11 -34.62 45.56 37.75
N LEU A 12 -34.01 46.74 37.64
CA LEU A 12 -32.74 46.94 36.95
C LEU A 12 -31.61 46.11 37.56
N VAL A 13 -31.51 46.09 38.89
CA VAL A 13 -30.51 45.28 39.60
C VAL A 13 -30.72 43.79 39.33
N VAL A 14 -31.95 43.30 39.46
CA VAL A 14 -32.27 41.89 39.21
C VAL A 14 -31.95 41.49 37.77
N ILE A 15 -32.31 42.31 36.78
CA ILE A 15 -32.01 42.05 35.37
C ILE A 15 -30.50 42.04 35.14
N SER A 16 -29.76 43.00 35.70
CA SER A 16 -28.30 43.04 35.56
C SER A 16 -27.60 41.82 36.17
N LEU A 17 -28.06 41.34 37.34
CA LEU A 17 -27.55 40.13 38.00
C LEU A 17 -27.88 38.86 37.21
N LEU A 18 -29.07 38.79 36.61
CA LEU A 18 -29.46 37.69 35.72
C LEU A 18 -28.56 37.65 34.48
N VAL A 19 -28.36 38.78 33.82
CA VAL A 19 -27.52 38.87 32.63
C VAL A 19 -26.06 38.52 32.96
N LEU A 20 -25.53 39.02 34.07
CA LEU A 20 -24.17 38.67 34.53
C LEU A 20 -24.03 37.17 34.84
N SER A 21 -24.99 36.59 35.56
CA SER A 21 -24.94 35.18 35.95
C SER A 21 -25.05 34.26 34.73
N VAL A 22 -26.01 34.51 33.84
CA VAL A 22 -26.20 33.73 32.61
C VAL A 22 -25.00 33.90 31.67
N GLY A 23 -24.46 35.13 31.56
CA GLY A 23 -23.27 35.41 30.76
C GLY A 23 -22.02 34.69 31.29
N ALA A 24 -21.79 34.71 32.61
CA ALA A 24 -20.65 34.03 33.23
C ALA A 24 -20.72 32.50 33.07
N ILE A 25 -21.91 31.91 33.27
CA ILE A 25 -22.12 30.46 33.10
C ILE A 25 -21.96 30.07 31.63
N GLY A 26 -22.53 30.84 30.70
CA GLY A 26 -22.41 30.60 29.27
C GLY A 26 -20.96 30.67 28.78
N PHE A 27 -20.22 31.70 29.20
CA PHE A 27 -18.81 31.87 28.83
C PHE A 27 -17.93 30.74 29.37
N TYR A 28 -18.14 30.34 30.63
CA TYR A 28 -17.41 29.23 31.24
C TYR A 28 -17.71 27.89 30.52
N ALA A 29 -18.99 27.62 30.22
CA ALA A 29 -19.41 26.41 29.53
C ALA A 29 -18.82 26.32 28.10
N VAL A 30 -18.82 27.43 27.35
CA VAL A 30 -18.21 27.49 26.02
C VAL A 30 -16.70 27.30 26.08
N GLY A 31 -16.01 27.90 27.06
CA GLY A 31 -14.56 27.75 27.23
C GLY A 31 -14.10 26.38 27.76
N ALA A 32 -14.97 25.67 28.49
CA ALA A 32 -14.73 24.27 28.87
C ALA A 32 -15.05 23.32 27.71
N GLY A 33 -16.14 23.57 26.99
CA GLY A 33 -16.55 22.81 25.81
C GLY A 33 -15.56 22.90 24.65
N SER A 34 -15.00 24.08 24.37
CA SER A 34 -14.02 24.26 23.28
C SER A 34 -12.71 23.49 23.52
N ARG A 35 -12.24 23.44 24.78
CA ARG A 35 -11.07 22.63 25.17
C ARG A 35 -11.34 21.13 25.08
N GLY A 36 -12.55 20.69 25.48
CA GLY A 36 -12.97 19.29 25.36
C GLY A 36 -13.11 18.84 23.90
N ILE A 37 -13.69 19.68 23.04
CA ILE A 37 -13.84 19.39 21.61
C ILE A 37 -12.46 19.30 20.93
N GLY A 38 -11.53 20.20 21.24
CA GLY A 38 -10.17 20.13 20.68
C GLY A 38 -9.43 18.84 21.04
N ALA A 39 -9.53 18.38 22.29
CA ALA A 39 -8.94 17.12 22.71
C ALA A 39 -9.58 15.92 22.02
N VAL A 40 -10.92 15.90 21.93
CA VAL A 40 -11.66 14.80 21.25
C VAL A 40 -11.36 14.74 19.76
N VAL A 41 -11.20 15.88 19.08
CA VAL A 41 -10.80 15.92 17.67
C VAL A 41 -9.40 15.35 17.48
N ASN A 42 -8.44 15.74 18.32
CA ASN A 42 -7.09 15.21 18.28
C ASN A 42 -7.06 13.69 18.56
N ASP A 43 -7.79 13.23 19.56
CA ASP A 43 -7.89 11.79 19.87
C ASP A 43 -8.56 11.00 18.74
N TYR A 44 -9.56 11.60 18.07
CA TYR A 44 -10.19 11.03 16.89
C TYR A 44 -9.23 10.95 15.70
N GLU A 45 -8.46 12.00 15.41
CA GLU A 45 -7.44 12.01 14.36
C GLU A 45 -6.36 10.95 14.61
N ILE A 46 -5.86 10.85 15.85
CA ILE A 46 -4.89 9.81 16.22
C ILE A 46 -5.49 8.42 16.09
N SER A 47 -6.73 8.22 16.53
CA SER A 47 -7.41 6.93 16.42
C SER A 47 -7.64 6.53 14.96
N LEU A 48 -8.04 7.46 14.10
CA LEU A 48 -8.17 7.22 12.67
C LEU A 48 -6.81 6.90 12.03
N ALA A 49 -5.77 7.69 12.31
CA ALA A 49 -4.43 7.44 11.79
C ALA A 49 -3.90 6.07 12.22
N THR A 50 -4.12 5.70 13.48
CA THR A 50 -3.73 4.39 14.02
C THR A 50 -4.52 3.26 13.36
N GLY A 51 -5.83 3.46 13.15
CA GLY A 51 -6.67 2.51 12.43
C GLY A 51 -6.19 2.27 11.01
N MET A 52 -5.95 3.34 10.26
CA MET A 52 -5.41 3.27 8.89
C MET A 52 -4.02 2.61 8.86
N ALA A 53 -3.13 2.94 9.80
CA ALA A 53 -1.82 2.31 9.90
C ALA A 53 -1.93 0.81 10.16
N HIS A 54 -2.86 0.39 11.03
CA HIS A 54 -3.10 -1.02 11.30
C HIS A 54 -3.63 -1.77 10.08
N GLU A 55 -4.58 -1.19 9.34
CA GLU A 55 -5.10 -1.74 8.08
C GLU A 55 -4.00 -1.86 7.03
N LEU A 56 -3.16 -0.84 6.90
CA LEU A 56 -2.02 -0.84 5.99
C LEU A 56 -1.04 -1.96 6.33
N VAL A 57 -0.63 -2.09 7.61
CA VAL A 57 0.25 -3.16 8.06
C VAL A 57 -0.37 -4.55 7.78
N ALA A 58 -1.67 -4.71 8.00
CA ALA A 58 -2.35 -5.97 7.71
C ALA A 58 -2.28 -6.32 6.21
N GLU A 59 -2.40 -5.34 5.32
CA GLU A 59 -2.31 -5.56 3.88
C GLU A 59 -0.87 -5.88 3.43
N PHE A 60 0.13 -5.16 3.95
CA PHE A 60 1.54 -5.48 3.69
C PHE A 60 1.90 -6.90 4.14
N ASN A 61 1.40 -7.35 5.30
CA ASN A 61 1.59 -8.73 5.78
C ASN A 61 0.93 -9.75 4.84
N ARG A 62 -0.24 -9.43 4.25
CA ARG A 62 -0.88 -10.30 3.24
C ARG A 62 -0.02 -10.40 1.97
N PHE A 63 0.55 -9.30 1.50
CA PHE A 63 1.48 -9.32 0.37
C PHE A 63 2.71 -10.19 0.64
N GLN A 64 3.30 -10.10 1.84
CA GLN A 64 4.41 -10.97 2.23
C GLN A 64 4.01 -12.45 2.24
N GLY A 65 2.83 -12.77 2.78
CA GLY A 65 2.29 -14.14 2.74
C GLY A 65 2.17 -14.69 1.31
N THR A 66 1.71 -13.86 0.38
CA THR A 66 1.64 -14.19 -1.06
C THR A 66 3.03 -14.43 -1.66
N LEU A 67 4.02 -13.59 -1.34
CA LEU A 67 5.39 -13.75 -1.82
C LEU A 67 6.05 -15.02 -1.27
N HIS A 68 5.84 -15.35 0.01
CA HIS A 68 6.30 -16.59 0.60
C HIS A 68 5.66 -17.83 -0.06
N ALA A 69 4.37 -17.77 -0.39
CA ALA A 69 3.70 -18.86 -1.10
C ALA A 69 4.30 -19.08 -2.50
N LEU A 70 4.62 -18.01 -3.23
CA LEU A 70 5.32 -18.09 -4.51
C LEU A 70 6.74 -18.64 -4.37
N SER A 71 7.50 -18.17 -3.38
CA SER A 71 8.84 -18.68 -3.10
C SER A 71 8.83 -20.18 -2.78
N GLY A 72 7.86 -20.63 -1.96
CA GLY A 72 7.63 -22.05 -1.69
C GLY A 72 7.31 -22.86 -2.95
N LEU A 73 6.51 -22.31 -3.87
CA LEU A 73 6.24 -22.94 -5.15
C LEU A 73 7.51 -23.08 -6.00
N VAL A 74 8.32 -22.02 -6.11
CA VAL A 74 9.54 -22.06 -6.93
C VAL A 74 10.55 -23.06 -6.36
N THR A 75 10.80 -23.00 -5.05
CA THR A 75 11.76 -23.88 -4.36
C THR A 75 11.38 -25.35 -4.40
N THR A 76 10.09 -25.68 -4.44
CA THR A 76 9.63 -27.08 -4.56
C THR A 76 9.66 -27.61 -5.99
N ARG A 77 9.62 -26.73 -6.99
CA ARG A 77 9.55 -27.09 -8.41
C ARG A 77 10.89 -27.03 -9.13
N PHE A 78 11.81 -26.20 -8.67
CA PHE A 78 13.15 -26.08 -9.23
C PHE A 78 14.17 -26.82 -8.37
N THR A 79 14.95 -27.69 -9.00
CA THR A 79 16.12 -28.31 -8.39
C THR A 79 17.40 -27.64 -8.92
N PRO A 80 18.52 -27.67 -8.18
CA PRO A 80 19.78 -27.08 -8.65
C PRO A 80 20.27 -27.62 -10.00
N GLN A 81 19.87 -28.84 -10.36
CA GLN A 81 20.21 -29.49 -11.64
C GLN A 81 19.51 -28.85 -12.85
N MET A 82 18.45 -28.08 -12.63
CA MET A 82 17.70 -27.36 -13.66
C MET A 82 18.25 -25.95 -13.93
N LEU A 83 19.25 -25.50 -13.19
CA LEU A 83 19.92 -24.21 -13.39
C LEU A 83 20.89 -24.29 -14.59
N ASN A 84 20.35 -24.16 -15.80
CA ASN A 84 21.12 -24.17 -17.03
C ASN A 84 20.49 -23.28 -18.09
N ALA A 85 21.30 -22.39 -18.68
CA ALA A 85 20.90 -21.46 -19.73
C ALA A 85 20.41 -22.14 -21.03
N GLU A 86 20.90 -23.33 -21.35
CA GLU A 86 20.51 -24.05 -22.58
C GLU A 86 19.08 -24.61 -22.54
N VAL A 87 18.58 -24.93 -21.33
CA VAL A 87 17.25 -25.50 -21.12
C VAL A 87 16.30 -24.55 -20.38
N GLY A 88 16.78 -23.37 -19.96
CA GLY A 88 16.01 -22.38 -19.23
C GLY A 88 14.69 -22.02 -19.91
N ASP A 89 14.73 -21.75 -21.20
CA ASP A 89 13.55 -21.40 -21.98
C ASP A 89 12.44 -22.47 -21.94
N VAL A 90 12.81 -23.76 -22.06
CA VAL A 90 11.85 -24.87 -21.99
C VAL A 90 11.33 -25.05 -20.57
N VAL A 91 12.23 -25.05 -19.58
CA VAL A 91 11.89 -25.26 -18.17
C VAL A 91 10.98 -24.16 -17.65
N ILE A 92 11.26 -22.90 -18.01
CA ILE A 92 10.51 -21.73 -17.55
C ILE A 92 9.12 -21.69 -18.17
N ARG A 93 9.00 -21.97 -19.48
CA ARG A 93 7.68 -22.11 -20.12
C ARG A 93 6.87 -23.25 -19.51
N GLN A 94 7.50 -24.39 -19.25
CA GLN A 94 6.84 -25.53 -18.62
C GLN A 94 6.38 -25.19 -17.20
N PHE A 95 7.21 -24.48 -16.43
CA PHE A 95 6.86 -23.98 -15.11
C PHE A 95 5.64 -23.04 -15.19
N GLY A 96 5.64 -22.09 -16.13
CA GLY A 96 4.51 -21.18 -16.35
C GLY A 96 3.24 -21.92 -16.77
N ALA A 97 3.32 -22.90 -17.64
CA ALA A 97 2.17 -23.70 -18.07
C ALA A 97 1.58 -24.54 -16.92
N GLN A 98 2.43 -25.13 -16.08
CA GLN A 98 1.98 -26.00 -14.98
C GLN A 98 1.51 -25.23 -13.74
N ASN A 99 2.12 -24.07 -13.47
CA ASN A 99 1.92 -23.34 -12.23
C ASN A 99 1.25 -21.98 -12.43
N GLY A 100 1.04 -21.54 -13.67
CA GLY A 100 0.42 -20.26 -13.98
C GLY A 100 -0.97 -20.11 -13.37
N LYS A 101 -1.75 -21.20 -13.31
CA LYS A 101 -3.04 -21.20 -12.60
C LYS A 101 -2.89 -20.86 -11.13
N PHE A 102 -1.89 -21.41 -10.44
CA PHE A 102 -1.64 -21.12 -9.03
C PHE A 102 -1.24 -19.65 -8.82
N VAL A 103 -0.34 -19.12 -9.66
CA VAL A 103 0.05 -17.70 -9.61
C VAL A 103 -1.18 -16.80 -9.84
N ASN A 104 -2.02 -17.13 -10.81
CA ASN A 104 -3.28 -16.43 -11.06
C ASN A 104 -4.26 -16.52 -9.87
N ASP A 105 -4.48 -17.71 -9.31
CA ASP A 105 -5.41 -17.93 -8.21
C ASP A 105 -4.98 -17.14 -6.96
N ILE A 106 -3.68 -17.04 -6.68
CA ILE A 106 -3.13 -16.17 -5.63
C ILE A 106 -3.39 -14.69 -5.94
N GLY A 107 -3.13 -14.25 -7.17
CA GLY A 107 -3.36 -12.88 -7.59
C GLY A 107 -4.84 -12.47 -7.45
N VAL A 108 -5.76 -13.35 -7.83
CA VAL A 108 -7.21 -13.12 -7.72
C VAL A 108 -7.68 -13.00 -6.27
N GLN A 109 -7.06 -13.71 -5.34
CA GLN A 109 -7.43 -13.67 -3.91
C GLN A 109 -7.12 -12.33 -3.23
N SER A 110 -6.19 -11.54 -3.77
CA SER A 110 -5.86 -10.22 -3.21
C SER A 110 -6.30 -9.13 -4.21
N PRO A 111 -7.38 -8.37 -3.96
CA PRO A 111 -7.89 -7.34 -4.88
C PRO A 111 -6.92 -6.16 -5.12
N HIS A 112 -5.94 -5.98 -4.25
CA HIS A 112 -4.99 -4.87 -4.30
C HIS A 112 -3.71 -5.18 -5.09
N ILE A 113 -3.41 -6.45 -5.36
CA ILE A 113 -2.28 -6.81 -6.22
C ILE A 113 -2.64 -6.45 -7.68
N ARG A 114 -1.77 -5.71 -8.37
CA ARG A 114 -1.95 -5.36 -9.78
C ARG A 114 -1.19 -6.31 -10.70
N SER A 115 0.03 -6.66 -10.29
CA SER A 115 0.95 -7.51 -11.03
C SER A 115 1.60 -8.48 -10.05
N LEU A 116 1.70 -9.75 -10.45
CA LEU A 116 2.37 -10.80 -9.70
C LEU A 116 3.22 -11.62 -10.65
N PHE A 117 4.53 -11.64 -10.42
CA PHE A 117 5.46 -12.25 -11.36
C PHE A 117 6.68 -12.85 -10.66
N ILE A 118 7.35 -13.75 -11.38
CA ILE A 118 8.61 -14.38 -11.04
C ILE A 118 9.57 -14.08 -12.19
N VAL A 119 10.71 -13.48 -11.90
CA VAL A 119 11.81 -13.31 -12.85
C VAL A 119 12.92 -14.28 -12.52
N PHE A 120 13.41 -14.98 -13.53
CA PHE A 120 14.46 -15.97 -13.39
C PHE A 120 15.83 -15.29 -13.55
N ASN A 121 16.77 -15.66 -12.68
CA ASN A 121 18.07 -15.00 -12.63
C ASN A 121 18.85 -15.21 -13.96
N PRO A 122 19.20 -14.12 -14.68
CA PRO A 122 19.90 -14.22 -15.96
C PRO A 122 21.31 -14.81 -15.82
N GLU A 123 21.92 -14.80 -14.64
CA GLU A 123 23.21 -15.43 -14.38
C GLU A 123 23.15 -16.96 -14.47
N PHE A 124 21.97 -17.56 -14.24
CA PHE A 124 21.78 -19.01 -14.35
C PHE A 124 21.07 -19.45 -15.63
N PHE A 125 20.13 -18.62 -16.11
CA PHE A 125 19.26 -18.97 -17.23
C PHE A 125 19.63 -18.27 -18.55
N GLY A 126 20.67 -17.43 -18.53
CA GLY A 126 21.17 -16.72 -19.70
C GLY A 126 20.64 -15.30 -19.82
N THR A 127 21.30 -14.54 -20.70
CA THR A 127 21.15 -13.08 -20.83
C THR A 127 20.42 -12.64 -22.09
N LYS A 128 19.94 -13.60 -22.89
CA LYS A 128 19.34 -13.33 -24.20
C LYS A 128 18.01 -12.60 -24.08
N ASP A 129 17.18 -13.01 -23.14
CA ASP A 129 15.84 -12.50 -22.90
C ASP A 129 15.58 -12.42 -21.39
N VAL A 130 14.57 -11.62 -20.99
CA VAL A 130 14.07 -11.63 -19.61
C VAL A 130 13.14 -12.81 -19.44
N TYR A 131 13.65 -13.87 -18.81
CA TYR A 131 12.83 -15.03 -18.51
C TYR A 131 11.93 -14.75 -17.31
N MET A 132 10.62 -14.79 -17.52
CA MET A 132 9.63 -14.51 -16.48
C MET A 132 8.35 -15.32 -16.63
N VAL A 133 7.61 -15.43 -15.54
CA VAL A 133 6.23 -15.89 -15.51
C VAL A 133 5.46 -14.95 -14.60
N GLY A 134 4.39 -14.33 -15.12
CA GLY A 134 3.58 -13.42 -14.32
C GLY A 134 2.20 -13.18 -14.88
N PHE A 135 1.34 -12.58 -14.04
CA PHE A 135 0.00 -12.16 -14.39
C PHE A 135 -0.24 -10.74 -13.89
N SER A 136 -0.95 -9.92 -14.66
CA SER A 136 -1.34 -8.57 -14.29
C SER A 136 -2.80 -8.28 -14.61
N ARG A 137 -3.36 -7.26 -13.96
CA ARG A 137 -4.68 -6.72 -14.26
C ARG A 137 -4.66 -5.20 -14.16
N LYS A 138 -5.56 -4.55 -14.90
CA LYS A 138 -5.64 -3.08 -14.95
C LYS A 138 -6.34 -2.49 -13.72
N SER A 139 -7.43 -3.10 -13.29
CA SER A 139 -8.21 -2.69 -12.11
C SER A 139 -8.57 -3.88 -11.23
N GLU A 140 -9.15 -3.64 -10.04
CA GLU A 140 -9.47 -4.71 -9.08
C GLU A 140 -10.53 -5.67 -9.64
N GLN A 141 -11.32 -5.19 -10.60
CA GLN A 141 -12.45 -5.86 -11.21
C GLN A 141 -12.05 -6.61 -12.50
N ASP A 142 -10.87 -6.32 -13.04
CA ASP A 142 -10.38 -6.96 -14.26
C ASP A 142 -9.81 -8.34 -13.98
N ALA A 143 -9.94 -9.22 -14.98
CA ALA A 143 -9.28 -10.51 -14.96
C ALA A 143 -7.76 -10.34 -15.01
N TYR A 144 -7.06 -11.20 -14.28
CA TYR A 144 -5.62 -11.35 -14.42
C TYR A 144 -5.28 -11.99 -15.76
N MET A 145 -4.39 -11.34 -16.49
CA MET A 145 -3.91 -11.73 -17.80
C MET A 145 -2.41 -12.02 -17.73
N TYR A 146 -1.94 -12.99 -18.52
CA TYR A 146 -0.52 -13.30 -18.59
C TYR A 146 0.31 -12.08 -19.00
N MET A 147 1.45 -11.90 -18.35
CA MET A 147 2.41 -10.83 -18.60
C MET A 147 3.55 -11.35 -19.48
N ASP A 148 3.89 -10.59 -20.52
CA ASP A 148 5.03 -10.82 -21.39
C ASP A 148 6.27 -9.98 -21.01
N SER A 149 6.10 -8.99 -20.13
CA SER A 149 7.16 -8.07 -19.72
C SER A 149 6.98 -7.58 -18.27
N VAL A 150 8.09 -7.26 -17.61
CA VAL A 150 8.16 -6.51 -16.34
C VAL A 150 8.55 -5.04 -16.56
N GLY A 151 8.46 -4.55 -17.79
CA GLY A 151 8.83 -3.17 -18.15
C GLY A 151 10.33 -2.89 -18.16
N VAL A 152 11.17 -3.93 -18.08
CA VAL A 152 12.64 -3.84 -18.10
C VAL A 152 13.18 -4.82 -19.15
N GLY A 153 14.10 -4.36 -19.99
CA GLY A 153 14.73 -5.20 -21.00
C GLY A 153 15.86 -6.08 -20.44
N ALA A 154 16.31 -7.09 -21.21
CA ALA A 154 17.39 -7.98 -20.76
C ALA A 154 18.69 -7.23 -20.42
N ALA A 155 19.07 -6.26 -21.24
CA ALA A 155 20.26 -5.43 -21.01
C ALA A 155 20.18 -4.63 -19.69
N GLU A 156 19.02 -4.05 -19.39
CA GLU A 156 18.78 -3.29 -18.16
C GLU A 156 18.70 -4.20 -16.93
N LEU A 157 18.14 -5.41 -17.09
CA LEU A 157 18.07 -6.39 -16.01
C LEU A 157 19.47 -6.88 -15.61
N ILE A 158 20.40 -7.03 -16.55
CA ILE A 158 21.76 -7.50 -16.27
C ILE A 158 22.64 -6.40 -15.68
N ASP A 159 22.34 -5.14 -15.99
CA ASP A 159 23.04 -4.01 -15.39
C ASP A 159 22.62 -3.86 -13.92
N ARG A 160 23.45 -4.41 -13.02
CA ARG A 160 23.30 -4.30 -11.56
C ARG A 160 23.29 -2.85 -11.05
N ASN A 161 23.76 -1.87 -11.84
CA ASN A 161 23.72 -0.45 -11.47
C ASN A 161 22.48 0.28 -12.00
N SER A 162 21.64 -0.38 -12.81
CA SER A 162 20.45 0.23 -13.37
C SER A 162 19.39 0.44 -12.29
N PRO A 163 18.94 1.69 -12.05
CA PRO A 163 17.84 1.96 -11.13
C PRO A 163 16.55 1.25 -11.55
N ALA A 164 16.39 0.95 -12.84
CA ALA A 164 15.22 0.27 -13.37
C ALA A 164 15.13 -1.21 -12.96
N SER A 165 16.26 -1.86 -12.64
CA SER A 165 16.32 -3.27 -12.21
C SER A 165 16.71 -3.45 -10.74
N ALA A 166 16.85 -2.36 -9.97
CA ALA A 166 17.24 -2.42 -8.56
C ALA A 166 16.32 -3.31 -7.69
N TRP A 167 15.01 -3.34 -7.98
CA TRP A 167 14.03 -4.19 -7.30
C TRP A 167 14.32 -5.69 -7.46
N PHE A 168 15.01 -6.08 -8.52
CA PHE A 168 15.40 -7.47 -8.78
C PHE A 168 16.69 -7.83 -8.03
N TRP A 169 17.71 -6.96 -8.07
CA TRP A 169 19.03 -7.24 -7.49
C TRP A 169 19.10 -7.02 -5.97
N THR A 170 18.42 -6.00 -5.44
CA THR A 170 18.45 -5.68 -4.01
C THR A 170 18.10 -6.88 -3.11
N PRO A 171 17.01 -7.65 -3.35
CA PRO A 171 16.72 -8.81 -2.52
C PRO A 171 17.74 -9.95 -2.67
N LEU A 172 18.39 -10.07 -3.84
CA LEU A 172 19.45 -11.06 -4.06
C LEU A 172 20.74 -10.69 -3.32
N ASP A 173 21.13 -9.43 -3.38
CA ASP A 173 22.38 -8.93 -2.77
C ASP A 173 22.26 -8.83 -1.24
N THR A 174 21.07 -8.48 -0.73
CA THR A 174 20.83 -8.39 0.73
C THR A 174 20.38 -9.70 1.36
N GLY A 175 19.90 -10.66 0.56
CA GLY A 175 19.30 -11.91 1.04
C GLY A 175 17.99 -11.73 1.80
N ASN A 176 17.37 -10.55 1.73
CA ASN A 176 16.15 -10.22 2.45
C ASN A 176 15.06 -9.70 1.49
N GLU A 177 13.81 -9.73 1.96
CA GLU A 177 12.71 -9.08 1.24
C GLU A 177 12.96 -7.59 1.09
N TYR A 178 12.52 -7.02 -0.02
CA TYR A 178 12.73 -5.62 -0.37
C TYR A 178 11.44 -4.97 -0.82
N TRP A 179 11.10 -3.84 -0.19
CA TRP A 179 10.05 -2.94 -0.66
C TRP A 179 10.68 -1.91 -1.60
N GLY A 180 10.34 -2.01 -2.88
CA GLY A 180 10.83 -1.10 -3.90
C GLY A 180 10.26 0.30 -3.79
N ASP A 181 10.94 1.25 -4.43
CA ASP A 181 10.43 2.61 -4.60
C ASP A 181 9.12 2.61 -5.40
N LEU A 182 8.29 3.63 -5.15
CA LEU A 182 7.04 3.80 -5.86
C LEU A 182 7.30 3.93 -7.37
N ARG A 183 6.52 3.20 -8.15
CA ARG A 183 6.56 3.21 -9.61
C ARG A 183 5.22 3.65 -10.17
N LYS A 184 5.29 4.33 -11.30
CA LYS A 184 4.15 4.74 -12.11
C LYS A 184 4.08 3.83 -13.33
N THR A 185 2.92 3.23 -13.55
CA THR A 185 2.61 2.57 -14.82
C THR A 185 2.24 3.65 -15.85
N GLU A 186 2.95 3.70 -16.98
CA GLU A 186 2.62 4.55 -18.12
C GLU A 186 1.48 3.95 -18.96
N ASN A 187 0.92 4.75 -19.86
CA ASN A 187 -0.27 4.37 -20.65
C ASN A 187 -0.03 3.16 -21.58
N ASP A 188 1.23 2.83 -21.85
CA ASP A 188 1.66 1.66 -22.62
C ASP A 188 1.90 0.40 -21.75
N GLY A 189 1.73 0.50 -20.43
CA GLY A 189 1.96 -0.58 -19.49
C GLY A 189 3.39 -0.68 -18.97
N GLY A 190 4.31 0.21 -19.40
CA GLY A 190 5.67 0.29 -18.84
C GLY A 190 5.65 0.84 -17.41
N GLU A 191 6.52 0.35 -16.54
CA GLU A 191 6.68 0.89 -15.18
C GLU A 191 7.93 1.78 -15.07
N VAL A 192 7.75 3.04 -14.68
CA VAL A 192 8.83 4.00 -14.45
C VAL A 192 8.88 4.43 -12.98
N LEU A 193 10.05 4.84 -12.48
CA LEU A 193 10.18 5.35 -11.12
C LEU A 193 9.32 6.61 -10.94
N TYR A 194 8.59 6.67 -9.82
CA TYR A 194 7.83 7.85 -9.42
C TYR A 194 8.82 8.91 -8.94
N THR A 195 9.27 9.76 -9.86
CA THR A 195 10.18 10.90 -9.61
C THR A 195 9.44 12.22 -9.68
#